data_AF-A0A7K3Z5C9-F1
#
_entry.id   AF-A0A7K3Z5C9-F1
#
_cell.length_a   1.000
_cell.length_b   1.000
_cell.length_c   1.000
_cell.angle_alpha   90.00
_cell.angle_beta   90.00
_cell.angle_gamma   90.00
#
_symmetry.space_group_name_H-M   'P 1'
#
loop_
_entity.id
_entity.type
_entity.pdbx_description
1 polymer ?
#
loop_
_entity_poly.entity_id
_entity_poly.type
_entity_poly.pdbx_seq_one_letter_code
_entity_poly.pdbx_strand_id
1 'polypeptide(L)'
;MDTYVTKTKGVEGKIKATPEDFIVEEVLVDNSVANVNAVLPNRVLGSTSKKQRYLLCVLIKKHWDTLIAIRNIAKTLCIESGRVQFAGIKDAKAVTGQYITLENISIEEAEKIAISNVKIVPVGYVREVLSIFYLLGNNFTITLKDLSIDEETVKGTVEETVRELESLGGMPNFFGHQRFGTTRPITHLVGKSLLQGKFEEAAMLFLANPSDFEHPTSRQARQELQSTKNFNQALNNFPRQLRFERMMLNRLAEEPTDFIGAFKQLPLKLQALFVQAYQSYLFNRFLSERLKQGLPLNEGGEGDYVIGVERTGLPIPTVSKIVTKENLDEVNAQIKAGRLRLALPIFSVRQAVSQGIMGQIEREILEQEGIETEKTSFNVLSRVGGKGSLRPVLAPVKNFSLQSFSEDENGSIQTKVNFMLLRGCYATVLLREIMKPKDLVRAGF
;
A
#
# COMPACT_ATOMS: atom_id res chain seq x y z
N MET A 1 -3.68 8.62 10.69
CA MET A 1 -5.04 8.05 10.70
C MET A 1 -5.48 8.02 12.14
N ASP A 2 -5.94 9.15 12.64
CA ASP A 2 -6.46 9.32 14.01
C ASP A 2 -7.96 9.62 14.03
N THR A 3 -8.63 9.46 12.87
CA THR A 3 -10.06 9.72 12.68
C THR A 3 -10.75 8.54 12.00
N TYR A 4 -12.07 8.50 12.10
CA TYR A 4 -12.97 7.64 11.32
C TYR A 4 -13.95 8.56 10.61
N VAL A 5 -14.35 8.21 9.39
CA VAL A 5 -15.39 8.99 8.69
C VAL A 5 -16.79 8.48 9.01
N THR A 6 -16.89 7.19 9.37
CA THR A 6 -18.16 6.53 9.70
C THR A 6 -18.51 6.65 11.18
N LYS A 7 -19.80 6.80 11.48
CA LYS A 7 -20.34 6.99 12.83
C LYS A 7 -20.77 5.69 13.51
N THR A 8 -20.96 4.64 12.71
CA THR A 8 -21.27 3.29 13.19
C THR A 8 -20.26 2.80 14.21
N LYS A 9 -20.69 1.95 15.15
CA LYS A 9 -19.76 1.20 16.01
C LYS A 9 -18.98 0.21 15.15
N GLY A 10 -17.77 -0.15 15.57
CA GLY A 10 -16.99 -1.19 14.89
C GLY A 10 -17.46 -2.59 15.29
N VAL A 11 -17.30 -3.55 14.37
CA VAL A 11 -17.58 -4.98 14.64
C VAL A 11 -16.42 -5.72 15.34
N GLU A 12 -15.29 -5.04 15.59
CA GLU A 12 -14.05 -5.62 16.12
C GLU A 12 -13.58 -6.83 15.28
N GLY A 13 -13.01 -7.85 15.91
CA GLY A 13 -12.54 -9.07 15.25
C GLY A 13 -11.11 -9.01 14.72
N LYS A 14 -10.75 -10.02 13.91
CA LYS A 14 -9.42 -10.19 13.34
C LYS A 14 -9.48 -10.48 11.84
N ILE A 15 -8.43 -10.07 11.14
CA ILE A 15 -8.15 -10.43 9.75
C ILE A 15 -6.79 -11.13 9.64
N LYS A 16 -6.54 -11.81 8.52
CA LYS A 16 -5.24 -12.45 8.22
C LYS A 16 -4.79 -13.47 9.29
N ALA A 17 -5.73 -14.17 9.93
CA ALA A 17 -5.38 -15.24 10.87
C ALA A 17 -4.70 -16.41 10.13
N THR A 18 -5.22 -16.79 8.97
CA THR A 18 -4.55 -17.63 7.98
C THR A 18 -4.42 -16.91 6.63
N PRO A 19 -3.52 -17.35 5.72
CA PRO A 19 -3.42 -16.76 4.38
C PRO A 19 -4.74 -16.78 3.59
N GLU A 20 -5.57 -17.80 3.79
CA GLU A 20 -6.87 -17.99 3.14
C GLU A 20 -7.94 -16.99 3.59
N ASP A 21 -7.75 -16.36 4.76
CA ASP A 21 -8.64 -15.31 5.24
C ASP A 21 -8.43 -13.99 4.50
N PHE A 22 -7.40 -13.91 3.63
CA PHE A 22 -7.06 -12.71 2.90
C PHE A 22 -6.74 -13.06 1.45
N ILE A 23 -7.77 -13.07 0.61
CA ILE A 23 -7.64 -13.37 -0.81
C ILE A 23 -7.58 -12.07 -1.61
N VAL A 24 -6.62 -11.98 -2.52
CA VAL A 24 -6.42 -10.82 -3.40
C VAL A 24 -6.30 -11.26 -4.85
N GLU A 25 -7.21 -10.80 -5.71
CA GLU A 25 -7.22 -11.12 -7.13
C GLU A 25 -7.00 -9.84 -7.95
N GLU A 26 -5.95 -9.82 -8.75
CA GLU A 26 -5.64 -8.68 -9.62
C GLU A 26 -6.70 -8.49 -10.70
N VAL A 27 -7.13 -7.25 -10.90
CA VAL A 27 -8.08 -6.87 -11.96
C VAL A 27 -7.37 -5.95 -12.95
N LEU A 28 -7.37 -6.31 -14.23
CA LEU A 28 -6.80 -5.49 -15.28
C LEU A 28 -7.81 -4.48 -15.84
N VAL A 29 -7.34 -3.53 -16.65
CA VAL A 29 -8.15 -2.46 -17.27
C VAL A 29 -9.21 -2.97 -18.25
N ASP A 30 -9.08 -4.21 -18.75
CA ASP A 30 -10.10 -4.90 -19.55
C ASP A 30 -11.09 -5.70 -18.69
N ASN A 31 -11.03 -5.55 -17.36
CA ASN A 31 -11.80 -6.26 -16.33
C ASN A 31 -11.51 -7.76 -16.21
N SER A 32 -10.45 -8.26 -16.84
CA SER A 32 -9.99 -9.62 -16.57
C SER A 32 -9.48 -9.76 -15.12
N VAL A 33 -9.81 -10.89 -14.48
CA VAL A 33 -9.49 -11.17 -13.08
C VAL A 33 -8.54 -12.35 -12.99
N ALA A 34 -7.43 -12.16 -12.28
CA ALA A 34 -6.46 -13.20 -11.95
C ALA A 34 -7.00 -14.09 -10.82
N ASN A 35 -7.90 -15.02 -11.16
CA ASN A 35 -8.63 -15.80 -10.16
C ASN A 35 -7.75 -16.84 -9.43
N VAL A 36 -7.86 -16.91 -8.09
CA VAL A 36 -7.03 -17.81 -7.27
C VAL A 36 -7.42 -19.29 -7.39
N ASN A 37 -8.60 -19.60 -7.88
CA ASN A 37 -9.04 -20.96 -8.17
C ASN A 37 -8.64 -21.42 -9.58
N ALA A 38 -7.77 -20.66 -10.26
CA ALA A 38 -7.29 -20.94 -11.62
C ALA A 38 -8.40 -20.97 -12.69
N VAL A 39 -9.51 -20.28 -12.45
CA VAL A 39 -10.54 -20.07 -13.48
C VAL A 39 -10.06 -18.98 -14.43
N LEU A 40 -9.76 -19.34 -15.67
CA LEU A 40 -9.27 -18.40 -16.68
C LEU A 40 -10.44 -17.71 -17.39
N PRO A 41 -10.39 -16.38 -17.57
CA PRO A 41 -11.33 -15.70 -18.46
C PRO A 41 -11.05 -16.09 -19.92
N ASN A 42 -12.08 -16.03 -20.77
CA ASN A 42 -12.01 -16.46 -22.17
C ASN A 42 -10.91 -15.75 -22.99
N ARG A 43 -10.60 -14.49 -22.67
CA ARG A 43 -9.54 -13.70 -23.32
C ARG A 43 -9.03 -12.60 -22.38
N VAL A 44 -7.72 -12.39 -22.35
CA VAL A 44 -7.08 -11.35 -21.51
C VAL A 44 -6.11 -10.53 -22.34
N LEU A 45 -6.25 -9.20 -22.34
CA LEU A 45 -5.36 -8.28 -23.06
C LEU A 45 -5.13 -8.67 -24.54
N GLY A 46 -6.15 -9.25 -25.17
CA GLY A 46 -6.07 -9.72 -26.55
C GLY A 46 -5.22 -10.98 -26.76
N SER A 47 -4.88 -11.72 -25.70
CA SER A 47 -4.04 -12.93 -25.72
C SER A 47 -4.49 -13.96 -26.76
N THR A 48 -3.52 -14.74 -27.26
CA THR A 48 -3.72 -15.77 -28.30
C THR A 48 -2.97 -17.05 -27.99
N SER A 49 -3.40 -18.19 -28.54
CA SER A 49 -2.66 -19.46 -28.45
C SER A 49 -1.39 -19.48 -29.30
N LYS A 50 -1.31 -18.65 -30.35
CA LYS A 50 -0.12 -18.55 -31.20
C LYS A 50 1.06 -17.99 -30.42
N LYS A 51 2.20 -18.70 -30.43
CA LYS A 51 3.44 -18.29 -29.74
C LYS A 51 3.86 -16.87 -30.14
N GLN A 52 4.09 -16.04 -29.14
CA GLN A 52 4.70 -14.71 -29.27
C GLN A 52 5.83 -14.56 -28.24
N ARG A 53 6.42 -13.37 -28.14
CA ARG A 53 7.56 -13.09 -27.25
C ARG A 53 7.21 -13.25 -25.77
N TYR A 54 6.01 -12.87 -25.35
CA TYR A 54 5.62 -12.90 -23.94
C TYR A 54 4.46 -13.87 -23.73
N LEU A 55 4.64 -14.81 -22.81
CA LEU A 55 3.57 -15.64 -22.30
C LEU A 55 2.93 -14.95 -21.10
N LEU A 56 1.64 -14.65 -21.19
CA LEU A 56 0.85 -14.16 -20.09
C LEU A 56 0.41 -15.36 -19.24
N CYS A 57 0.63 -15.28 -17.93
CA CYS A 57 0.20 -16.27 -16.96
C CYS A 57 -0.52 -15.60 -15.78
N VAL A 58 -1.35 -16.37 -15.08
CA VAL A 58 -1.75 -16.06 -13.71
C VAL A 58 -0.76 -16.74 -12.76
N LEU A 59 -0.12 -15.94 -11.91
CA LEU A 59 0.64 -16.40 -10.74
C LEU A 59 -0.29 -16.43 -9.53
N ILE A 60 -0.52 -17.64 -9.01
CA ILE A 60 -1.22 -17.87 -7.75
C ILE A 60 -0.18 -18.21 -6.70
N LYS A 61 -0.15 -17.48 -5.60
CA LYS A 61 0.79 -17.73 -4.49
C LYS A 61 0.08 -17.68 -3.14
N LYS A 62 0.48 -18.55 -2.21
CA LYS A 62 -0.02 -18.60 -0.83
C LYS A 62 1.15 -18.40 0.14
N HIS A 63 1.07 -17.40 1.01
CA HIS A 63 2.11 -17.10 1.99
C HIS A 63 3.51 -16.83 1.39
N TRP A 64 3.56 -16.16 0.24
CA TRP A 64 4.80 -15.83 -0.48
C TRP A 64 4.91 -14.33 -0.74
N ASP A 65 6.10 -13.77 -0.53
CA ASP A 65 6.47 -12.46 -1.08
C ASP A 65 6.59 -12.55 -2.60
N THR A 66 6.01 -11.59 -3.34
CA THR A 66 6.02 -11.58 -4.80
C THR A 66 7.43 -11.64 -5.37
N LEU A 67 8.39 -10.85 -4.84
CA LEU A 67 9.75 -10.79 -5.39
C LEU A 67 10.54 -12.07 -5.11
N ILE A 68 10.27 -12.75 -4.00
CA ILE A 68 10.86 -14.06 -3.73
C ILE A 68 10.24 -15.12 -4.67
N ALA A 69 8.92 -15.10 -4.88
CA ALA A 69 8.25 -16.01 -5.82
C ALA A 69 8.81 -15.84 -7.25
N ILE A 70 8.92 -14.60 -7.73
CA ILE A 70 9.49 -14.30 -9.06
C ILE A 70 10.92 -14.83 -9.19
N ARG A 71 11.76 -14.65 -8.16
CA ARG A 71 13.14 -15.18 -8.18
C ARG A 71 13.19 -16.70 -8.29
N ASN A 72 12.30 -17.42 -7.58
CA ASN A 72 12.24 -18.87 -7.65
C ASN A 72 11.70 -19.35 -9.00
N ILE A 73 10.67 -18.70 -9.54
CA ILE A 73 10.14 -18.98 -10.88
C ILE A 73 11.23 -18.82 -11.94
N ALA A 74 11.93 -17.69 -11.92
CA ALA A 74 13.01 -17.41 -12.86
C ALA A 74 14.15 -18.44 -12.75
N LYS A 75 14.51 -18.84 -11.53
CA LYS A 75 15.50 -19.89 -11.27
C LYS A 75 15.05 -21.24 -11.85
N THR A 76 13.80 -21.64 -11.64
CA THR A 76 13.25 -22.90 -12.17
C THR A 76 13.23 -22.91 -13.70
N LEU A 77 12.98 -21.76 -14.31
CA LEU A 77 12.98 -21.59 -15.77
C LEU A 77 14.37 -21.33 -16.37
N CYS A 78 15.43 -21.27 -15.55
CA CYS A 78 16.78 -20.90 -15.98
C CYS A 78 16.86 -19.56 -16.73
N ILE A 79 16.07 -18.57 -16.31
CA ILE A 79 16.06 -17.20 -16.85
C ILE A 79 16.40 -16.17 -15.78
N GLU A 80 16.73 -14.95 -16.23
CA GLU A 80 16.91 -13.81 -15.34
C GLU A 80 15.57 -13.36 -14.73
N SER A 81 15.56 -12.92 -13.47
CA SER A 81 14.33 -12.45 -12.81
C SER A 81 13.67 -11.25 -13.50
N GLY A 82 14.46 -10.45 -14.25
CA GLY A 82 13.94 -9.32 -15.04
C GLY A 82 13.07 -9.75 -16.23
N ARG A 83 13.13 -11.03 -16.63
CA ARG A 83 12.30 -11.64 -17.68
C ARG A 83 10.93 -12.12 -17.20
N VAL A 84 10.63 -11.88 -15.92
CA VAL A 84 9.33 -12.15 -15.31
C VAL A 84 8.76 -10.83 -14.81
N GLN A 85 7.79 -10.27 -15.54
CA GLN A 85 7.25 -8.95 -15.26
C GLN A 85 5.83 -9.04 -14.70
N PHE A 86 5.46 -8.07 -13.88
CA PHE A 86 4.19 -8.01 -13.17
C PHE A 86 3.76 -6.56 -12.96
N ALA A 87 2.46 -6.31 -12.79
CA ALA A 87 1.94 -4.95 -12.68
C ALA A 87 2.05 -4.34 -11.27
N GLY A 88 2.07 -5.17 -10.22
CA GLY A 88 2.29 -4.74 -8.84
C GLY A 88 2.58 -5.89 -7.88
N ILE A 89 3.14 -5.56 -6.71
CA ILE A 89 3.35 -6.50 -5.61
C ILE A 89 2.01 -6.75 -4.90
N LYS A 90 1.81 -7.97 -4.38
CA LYS A 90 0.62 -8.38 -3.62
C LYS A 90 1.02 -8.80 -2.20
N ASP A 91 0.06 -8.81 -1.28
CA ASP A 91 0.27 -9.22 0.11
C ASP A 91 1.00 -10.55 0.22
N ALA A 92 1.99 -10.63 1.12
CA ALA A 92 2.73 -11.87 1.36
C ALA A 92 1.93 -12.85 2.21
N LYS A 93 1.28 -12.37 3.28
CA LYS A 93 0.41 -13.16 4.17
C LYS A 93 -1.02 -13.23 3.62
N ALA A 94 -1.16 -13.86 2.47
CA ALA A 94 -2.41 -13.93 1.71
C ALA A 94 -2.37 -15.08 0.70
N VAL A 95 -3.52 -15.43 0.14
CA VAL A 95 -3.63 -16.15 -1.15
C VAL A 95 -3.87 -15.10 -2.23
N THR A 96 -2.97 -15.01 -3.21
CA THR A 96 -3.04 -13.94 -4.21
C THR A 96 -2.94 -14.48 -5.61
N GLY A 97 -3.82 -14.01 -6.50
CA GLY A 97 -3.73 -14.20 -7.93
C GLY A 97 -3.32 -12.89 -8.61
N GLN A 98 -2.27 -12.93 -9.41
CA GLN A 98 -1.82 -11.78 -10.19
C GLN A 98 -1.36 -12.18 -11.57
N TYR A 99 -1.48 -11.30 -12.56
CA TYR A 99 -0.92 -11.56 -13.88
C TYR A 99 0.59 -11.34 -13.87
N ILE A 100 1.30 -12.17 -14.62
CA ILE A 100 2.71 -12.00 -14.96
C ILE A 100 2.92 -12.25 -16.45
N THR A 101 3.96 -11.64 -17.02
CA THR A 101 4.50 -12.04 -18.31
C THR A 101 5.84 -12.75 -18.14
N LEU A 102 6.00 -13.86 -18.87
CA LEU A 102 7.24 -14.62 -18.99
C LEU A 102 7.80 -14.42 -20.40
N GLU A 103 9.02 -13.90 -20.50
CA GLU A 103 9.65 -13.65 -21.80
C GLU A 103 10.31 -14.90 -22.38
N ASN A 104 9.96 -15.24 -23.63
CA ASN A 104 10.46 -16.36 -24.42
C ASN A 104 10.23 -17.74 -23.78
N ILE A 105 9.16 -17.90 -23.00
CA ILE A 105 8.76 -19.15 -22.36
C ILE A 105 7.53 -19.72 -23.05
N SER A 106 7.50 -21.04 -23.26
CA SER A 106 6.34 -21.76 -23.80
C SER A 106 5.31 -22.12 -22.73
N ILE A 107 4.09 -22.45 -23.15
CA ILE A 107 3.01 -22.91 -22.25
C ILE A 107 3.48 -24.16 -21.50
N GLU A 108 4.07 -25.12 -22.22
CA GLU A 108 4.53 -26.39 -21.67
C GLU A 108 5.69 -26.21 -20.68
N GLU A 109 6.55 -25.21 -20.88
CA GLU A 109 7.61 -24.85 -19.94
C GLU A 109 7.04 -24.23 -18.67
N ALA A 110 6.04 -23.35 -18.80
CA ALA A 110 5.39 -22.71 -17.66
C ALA A 110 4.57 -23.70 -16.80
N GLU A 111 3.91 -24.68 -17.42
CA GLU A 111 3.15 -25.72 -16.71
C GLU A 111 4.02 -26.66 -15.88
N LYS A 112 5.30 -26.81 -16.24
CA LYS A 112 6.26 -27.65 -15.51
C LYS A 112 6.79 -27.00 -14.23
N ILE A 113 6.44 -25.74 -13.96
CA ILE A 113 6.91 -25.03 -12.77
C ILE A 113 6.27 -25.65 -11.53
N ALA A 114 7.07 -26.40 -10.77
CA ALA A 114 6.67 -27.01 -9.50
C ALA A 114 7.36 -26.28 -8.33
N ILE A 115 6.61 -25.42 -7.64
CA ILE A 115 7.07 -24.71 -6.45
C ILE A 115 5.96 -24.81 -5.39
N SER A 116 6.31 -25.21 -4.17
CA SER A 116 5.31 -25.35 -3.09
C SER A 116 4.59 -24.03 -2.83
N ASN A 117 3.25 -24.08 -2.75
CA ASN A 117 2.37 -22.91 -2.57
C ASN A 117 2.46 -21.83 -3.66
N VAL A 118 2.99 -22.17 -4.84
CA VAL A 118 3.01 -21.31 -6.03
C VAL A 118 2.52 -22.11 -7.23
N LYS A 119 1.57 -21.54 -7.98
CA LYS A 119 1.03 -22.12 -9.21
C LYS A 119 1.09 -21.09 -10.32
N ILE A 120 1.58 -21.52 -11.48
CA ILE A 120 1.55 -20.75 -12.73
C ILE A 120 0.46 -21.35 -13.61
N VAL A 121 -0.44 -20.49 -14.09
CA VAL A 121 -1.53 -20.89 -14.99
C VAL A 121 -1.37 -20.12 -16.29
N PRO A 122 -0.92 -20.74 -17.38
CA PRO A 122 -0.79 -20.07 -18.67
C PRO A 122 -2.14 -19.57 -19.17
N VAL A 123 -2.18 -18.33 -19.65
CA VAL A 123 -3.37 -17.69 -20.24
C VAL A 123 -3.27 -17.68 -21.76
N GLY A 124 -2.08 -17.39 -22.28
CA GLY A 124 -1.81 -17.27 -23.71
C GLY A 124 -0.75 -16.22 -23.97
N TYR A 125 -0.39 -16.02 -25.23
CA TYR A 125 0.68 -15.11 -25.61
C TYR A 125 0.18 -13.70 -25.90
N VAL A 126 1.01 -12.72 -25.55
CA VAL A 126 0.79 -11.28 -25.78
C VAL A 126 2.04 -10.65 -26.42
N ARG A 127 1.84 -9.49 -27.07
CA ARG A 127 2.92 -8.76 -27.76
C ARG A 127 3.76 -7.90 -26.83
N GLU A 128 3.12 -7.37 -25.79
CA GLU A 128 3.70 -6.40 -24.88
C GLU A 128 3.88 -7.00 -23.48
N VAL A 129 4.88 -6.49 -22.79
CA VAL A 129 5.17 -6.83 -21.40
C VAL A 129 4.08 -6.28 -20.48
N LEU A 130 3.73 -7.04 -19.44
CA LEU A 130 2.80 -6.52 -18.43
C LEU A 130 3.47 -5.41 -17.63
N SER A 131 2.77 -4.28 -17.52
CA SER A 131 3.20 -3.10 -16.79
C SER A 131 2.09 -2.61 -15.86
N ILE A 132 2.44 -1.68 -14.96
CA ILE A 132 1.48 -1.07 -14.02
C ILE A 132 0.28 -0.44 -14.73
N PHE A 133 0.42 0.01 -15.98
CA PHE A 133 -0.65 0.66 -16.73
C PHE A 133 -1.86 -0.26 -16.98
N TYR A 134 -1.64 -1.58 -17.06
CA TYR A 134 -2.72 -2.55 -17.22
C TYR A 134 -3.47 -2.86 -15.92
N LEU A 135 -2.92 -2.50 -14.76
CA LEU A 135 -3.56 -2.76 -13.48
C LEU A 135 -4.70 -1.76 -13.24
N LEU A 136 -5.93 -2.25 -13.14
CA LEU A 136 -7.07 -1.43 -12.70
C LEU A 136 -7.13 -1.38 -11.17
N GLY A 137 -7.00 -2.53 -10.53
CA GLY A 137 -7.18 -2.66 -9.09
C GLY A 137 -7.08 -4.10 -8.62
N ASN A 138 -7.67 -4.38 -7.46
CA ASN A 138 -7.72 -5.74 -6.92
C ASN A 138 -9.11 -6.00 -6.31
N ASN A 139 -9.61 -7.20 -6.54
CA ASN A 139 -10.72 -7.78 -5.78
C ASN A 139 -10.16 -8.36 -4.49
N PHE A 140 -10.85 -8.10 -3.40
CA PHE A 140 -10.54 -8.63 -2.08
C PHE A 140 -11.69 -9.51 -1.63
N THR A 141 -11.34 -10.68 -1.09
CA THR A 141 -12.24 -11.52 -0.32
C THR A 141 -11.59 -11.73 1.03
N ILE A 142 -12.15 -11.11 2.07
CA ILE A 142 -11.54 -11.06 3.40
C ILE A 142 -12.49 -11.72 4.40
N THR A 143 -11.98 -12.70 5.13
CA THR A 143 -12.69 -13.29 6.27
C THR A 143 -12.46 -12.41 7.51
N LEU A 144 -13.55 -11.94 8.11
CA LEU A 144 -13.58 -11.32 9.43
C LEU A 144 -13.82 -12.44 10.44
N LYS A 145 -12.89 -12.62 11.38
CA LYS A 145 -12.92 -13.68 12.41
C LYS A 145 -13.07 -13.11 13.81
N ASP A 146 -13.35 -13.99 14.77
CA ASP A 146 -13.45 -13.68 16.21
C ASP A 146 -14.46 -12.56 16.50
N LEU A 147 -15.60 -12.56 15.80
CA LEU A 147 -16.64 -11.56 16.01
C LEU A 147 -17.40 -11.91 17.29
N SER A 148 -17.38 -10.99 18.27
CA SER A 148 -17.94 -11.20 19.61
C SER A 148 -19.39 -10.69 19.78
N ILE A 149 -20.04 -10.35 18.67
CA ILE A 149 -21.41 -9.83 18.62
C ILE A 149 -22.23 -10.71 17.67
N ASP A 150 -23.55 -10.73 17.85
CA ASP A 150 -24.46 -11.58 17.07
C ASP A 150 -24.50 -11.20 15.58
N GLU A 151 -24.90 -12.17 14.74
CA GLU A 151 -24.90 -12.04 13.28
C GLU A 151 -25.75 -10.87 12.78
N GLU A 152 -26.92 -10.63 13.39
CA GLU A 152 -27.82 -9.54 12.99
C GLU A 152 -27.18 -8.18 13.26
N THR A 153 -26.56 -8.02 14.43
CA THR A 153 -25.80 -6.81 14.78
C THR A 153 -24.60 -6.60 13.84
N VAL A 154 -23.83 -7.65 13.52
CA VAL A 154 -22.71 -7.53 12.56
C VAL A 154 -23.23 -7.07 11.20
N LYS A 155 -24.26 -7.74 10.68
CA LYS A 155 -24.85 -7.43 9.38
C LYS A 155 -25.33 -5.98 9.32
N GLY A 156 -26.17 -5.57 10.26
CA GLY A 156 -26.70 -4.20 10.31
C GLY A 156 -25.59 -3.15 10.40
N THR A 157 -24.56 -3.40 11.21
CA THR A 157 -23.41 -2.50 11.39
C THR A 157 -22.58 -2.37 10.11
N VAL A 158 -22.24 -3.48 9.46
CA VAL A 158 -21.45 -3.49 8.22
C VAL A 158 -22.21 -2.79 7.09
N GLU A 159 -23.48 -3.13 6.91
CA GLU A 159 -24.32 -2.53 5.87
C GLU A 159 -24.48 -1.02 6.07
N GLU A 160 -24.73 -0.55 7.30
CA GLU A 160 -24.81 0.88 7.58
C GLU A 160 -23.47 1.59 7.35
N THR A 161 -22.37 0.99 7.78
CA THR A 161 -21.03 1.55 7.55
C THR A 161 -20.77 1.75 6.06
N VAL A 162 -21.11 0.75 5.25
CA VAL A 162 -20.92 0.82 3.79
C VAL A 162 -21.86 1.85 3.16
N ARG A 163 -23.12 1.95 3.62
CA ARG A 163 -24.06 3.01 3.18
C ARG A 163 -23.51 4.41 3.46
N GLU A 164 -22.97 4.65 4.66
CA GLU A 164 -22.32 5.92 5.00
C GLU A 164 -21.15 6.23 4.05
N LEU A 165 -20.28 5.24 3.79
CA LEU A 165 -19.16 5.41 2.85
C LEU A 165 -19.62 5.66 1.41
N GLU A 166 -20.64 4.95 0.93
CA GLU A 166 -21.21 5.15 -0.40
C GLU A 166 -21.82 6.54 -0.56
N SER A 167 -22.51 7.04 0.48
CA SER A 167 -23.08 8.40 0.48
C SER A 167 -22.01 9.49 0.38
N LEU A 168 -20.81 9.22 0.90
CA LEU A 168 -19.65 10.10 0.76
C LEU A 168 -18.94 9.93 -0.59
N GLY A 169 -19.27 8.91 -1.38
CA GLY A 169 -18.58 8.59 -2.63
C GLY A 169 -17.35 7.68 -2.47
N GLY A 170 -17.16 7.09 -1.29
CA GLY A 170 -16.15 6.07 -1.02
C GLY A 170 -15.55 6.13 0.39
N MET A 171 -14.49 5.35 0.60
CA MET A 171 -13.70 5.37 1.83
C MET A 171 -12.67 6.50 1.83
N PRO A 172 -12.26 7.03 2.99
CA PRO A 172 -11.14 7.98 3.07
C PRO A 172 -9.87 7.28 2.58
N ASN A 173 -9.19 7.87 1.60
CA ASN A 173 -8.12 7.22 0.84
C ASN A 173 -6.74 7.34 1.52
N PHE A 174 -6.70 7.04 2.81
CA PHE A 174 -5.46 7.02 3.59
C PHE A 174 -4.45 6.01 3.03
N PHE A 175 -3.17 6.25 3.33
CA PHE A 175 -2.14 5.22 3.23
C PHE A 175 -2.26 4.27 4.43
N GLY A 176 -2.46 2.98 4.15
CA GLY A 176 -2.62 1.94 5.19
C GLY A 176 -1.36 1.69 6.01
N HIS A 177 -1.51 1.03 7.16
CA HIS A 177 -0.42 0.76 8.13
C HIS A 177 0.80 0.06 7.51
N GLN A 178 0.57 -0.81 6.51
CA GLN A 178 1.63 -1.53 5.82
C GLN A 178 2.63 -0.59 5.13
N ARG A 179 2.20 0.63 4.73
CA ARG A 179 3.08 1.64 4.12
C ARG A 179 4.19 2.12 5.06
N PHE A 180 3.95 2.02 6.37
CA PHE A 180 4.86 2.48 7.41
C PHE A 180 5.68 1.35 8.02
N GLY A 181 5.35 0.10 7.69
CA GLY A 181 5.92 -1.13 8.24
C GLY A 181 4.98 -1.76 9.26
N THR A 182 4.58 -3.02 9.06
CA THR A 182 3.64 -3.72 9.96
C THR A 182 4.30 -4.15 11.26
N THR A 183 5.47 -4.79 11.19
CA THR A 183 6.18 -5.26 12.40
C THR A 183 6.90 -4.12 13.12
N ARG A 184 7.51 -3.21 12.35
CA ARG A 184 8.26 -2.05 12.84
C ARG A 184 7.75 -0.83 12.08
N PRO A 185 6.79 -0.05 12.61
CA PRO A 185 6.19 1.09 11.92
C PRO A 185 7.11 2.33 11.91
N ILE A 186 8.38 2.14 11.54
CA ILE A 186 9.42 3.16 11.62
C ILE A 186 9.73 3.83 10.28
N THR A 187 9.17 3.33 9.16
CA THR A 187 9.62 3.72 7.81
C THR A 187 9.49 5.22 7.55
N HIS A 188 8.40 5.82 8.03
CA HIS A 188 8.17 7.27 7.95
C HIS A 188 9.03 8.08 8.93
N LEU A 189 9.39 7.53 10.08
CA LEU A 189 10.27 8.18 11.06
C LEU A 189 11.70 8.28 10.53
N VAL A 190 12.18 7.20 9.89
CA VAL A 190 13.44 7.21 9.13
C VAL A 190 13.37 8.26 8.02
N GLY A 191 12.26 8.30 7.28
CA GLY A 191 12.02 9.30 6.22
C GLY A 191 12.06 10.74 6.73
N LYS A 192 11.42 11.03 7.87
CA LYS A 192 11.44 12.33 8.54
C LYS A 192 12.86 12.75 8.89
N SER A 193 13.60 11.87 9.56
CA SER A 193 14.97 12.12 9.98
C SER A 193 15.91 12.37 8.78
N LEU A 194 15.75 11.58 7.71
CA LEU A 194 16.48 11.78 6.45
C LEU A 194 16.18 13.15 5.83
N LEU A 195 14.91 13.57 5.81
CA LEU A 195 14.50 14.86 5.24
C LEU A 195 15.03 16.04 6.06
N GLN A 196 15.09 15.90 7.38
CA GLN A 196 15.63 16.90 8.30
C GLN A 196 17.17 16.90 8.37
N GLY A 197 17.86 16.03 7.62
CA GLY A 197 19.32 15.92 7.65
C GLY A 197 19.89 15.27 8.92
N LYS A 198 19.04 14.68 9.76
CA LYS A 198 19.42 13.95 10.98
C LYS A 198 19.80 12.51 10.65
N PHE A 199 20.93 12.34 9.95
CA PHE A 199 21.31 11.04 9.38
C PHE A 199 21.66 9.97 10.44
N GLU A 200 22.27 10.36 11.57
CA GLU A 200 22.51 9.45 12.69
C GLU A 200 21.18 8.92 13.24
N GLU A 201 20.24 9.83 13.54
CA GLU A 201 18.90 9.46 14.02
C GLU A 201 18.20 8.53 13.04
N ALA A 202 18.23 8.84 11.74
CA ALA A 202 17.67 7.98 10.71
C ALA A 202 18.28 6.57 10.70
N ALA A 203 19.61 6.48 10.78
CA ALA A 203 20.32 5.20 10.79
C ALA A 203 19.99 4.41 12.06
N MET A 204 19.99 5.05 13.22
CA MET A 204 19.68 4.41 14.50
C MET A 204 18.21 3.99 14.60
N LEU A 205 17.27 4.75 14.04
CA LEU A 205 15.87 4.31 13.91
C LEU A 205 15.78 3.03 13.08
N PHE A 206 16.44 3.00 11.92
CA PHE A 206 16.40 1.83 11.05
C PHE A 206 17.08 0.60 11.68
N LEU A 207 18.28 0.79 12.23
CA LEU A 207 19.13 -0.28 12.75
C LEU A 207 18.76 -0.72 14.16
N ALA A 208 18.44 0.21 15.06
CA ALA A 208 18.47 -0.03 16.50
C ALA A 208 17.13 0.20 17.22
N ASN A 209 16.03 0.52 16.53
CA ASN A 209 14.71 0.67 17.18
C ASN A 209 13.95 -0.67 17.27
N PRO A 210 13.96 -1.39 18.40
CA PRO A 210 13.28 -2.69 18.51
C PRO A 210 11.74 -2.55 18.46
N SER A 211 11.07 -3.66 18.18
CA SER A 211 9.62 -3.83 18.27
C SER A 211 9.26 -5.12 18.99
N ASP A 212 8.14 -5.10 19.70
CA ASP A 212 7.68 -6.31 20.39
C ASP A 212 7.15 -7.41 19.46
N PHE A 213 6.91 -7.06 18.21
CA PHE A 213 6.38 -7.96 17.19
C PHE A 213 7.47 -8.59 16.32
N GLU A 214 8.75 -8.24 16.51
CA GLU A 214 9.86 -8.81 15.74
C GLU A 214 10.43 -10.09 16.39
N HIS A 215 11.16 -10.89 15.60
CA HIS A 215 11.78 -12.12 16.11
C HIS A 215 12.74 -11.81 17.29
N PRO A 216 12.73 -12.59 18.39
CA PRO A 216 13.52 -12.29 19.59
C PRO A 216 15.00 -11.99 19.32
N THR A 217 15.64 -12.76 18.43
CA THR A 217 17.06 -12.53 18.08
C THR A 217 17.30 -11.22 17.35
N SER A 218 16.36 -10.76 16.52
CA SER A 218 16.48 -9.44 15.87
C SER A 218 16.30 -8.34 16.90
N ARG A 219 15.28 -8.47 17.77
CA ARG A 219 15.00 -7.52 18.85
C ARG A 219 16.20 -7.30 19.77
N GLN A 220 16.80 -8.40 20.24
CA GLN A 220 17.96 -8.37 21.12
C GLN A 220 19.16 -7.67 20.44
N ALA A 221 19.47 -8.03 19.19
CA ALA A 221 20.57 -7.41 18.46
C ALA A 221 20.36 -5.89 18.28
N ARG A 222 19.12 -5.45 18.04
CA ARG A 222 18.79 -4.02 17.96
C ARG A 222 18.93 -3.29 19.29
N GLN A 223 18.44 -3.89 20.38
CA GLN A 223 18.56 -3.36 21.74
C GLN A 223 20.03 -3.19 22.14
N GLU A 224 20.86 -4.19 21.83
CA GLU A 224 22.30 -4.15 22.07
C GLU A 224 22.98 -3.04 21.26
N LEU A 225 22.66 -2.90 19.97
CA LEU A 225 23.19 -1.79 19.17
C LEU A 225 22.71 -0.43 19.70
N GLN A 226 21.47 -0.34 20.18
CA GLN A 226 20.91 0.90 20.73
C GLN A 226 21.67 1.38 21.98
N SER A 227 22.06 0.45 22.86
CA SER A 227 22.79 0.77 24.09
C SER A 227 24.28 0.99 23.86
N THR A 228 24.92 0.18 23.02
CA THR A 228 26.37 0.19 22.84
C THR A 228 26.85 1.16 21.77
N LYS A 229 26.03 1.44 20.76
CA LYS A 229 26.43 2.09 19.49
C LYS A 229 27.68 1.46 18.84
N ASN A 230 27.98 0.19 19.16
CA ASN A 230 29.14 -0.51 18.60
C ASN A 230 28.75 -1.21 17.29
N PHE A 231 29.02 -0.55 16.16
CA PHE A 231 28.65 -1.07 14.84
C PHE A 231 29.40 -2.34 14.43
N ASN A 232 30.65 -2.52 14.88
CA ASN A 232 31.43 -3.71 14.57
C ASN A 232 30.86 -4.94 15.28
N GLN A 233 30.56 -4.82 16.58
CA GLN A 233 29.86 -5.85 17.34
C GLN A 233 28.48 -6.15 16.74
N ALA A 234 27.71 -5.11 16.41
CA ALA A 234 26.40 -5.27 15.80
C ALA A 234 26.46 -5.99 14.44
N LEU A 235 27.46 -5.73 13.60
CA LEU A 235 27.64 -6.44 12.34
C LEU A 235 27.82 -7.95 12.54
N ASN A 236 28.44 -8.37 13.63
CA ASN A 236 28.60 -9.79 13.97
C ASN A 236 27.31 -10.38 14.55
N ASN A 237 26.63 -9.64 15.42
CA ASN A 237 25.44 -10.13 16.15
C ASN A 237 24.16 -10.08 15.32
N PHE A 238 24.05 -9.18 14.34
CA PHE A 238 22.83 -9.02 13.54
C PHE A 238 22.54 -10.28 12.71
N PRO A 239 21.33 -10.86 12.81
CA PRO A 239 20.97 -12.06 12.04
C PRO A 239 21.12 -11.87 10.52
N ARG A 240 21.53 -12.93 9.81
CA ARG A 240 21.83 -12.89 8.36
C ARG A 240 20.65 -12.44 7.48
N GLN A 241 19.42 -12.68 7.95
CA GLN A 241 18.21 -12.25 7.24
C GLN A 241 18.03 -10.72 7.22
N LEU A 242 18.65 -9.98 8.14
CA LEU A 242 18.63 -8.51 8.19
C LEU A 242 19.64 -7.93 7.18
N ARG A 243 19.49 -8.32 5.91
CA ARG A 243 20.48 -8.04 4.86
C ARG A 243 20.74 -6.55 4.70
N PHE A 244 19.69 -5.72 4.71
CA PHE A 244 19.82 -4.28 4.50
C PHE A 244 20.49 -3.58 5.68
N GLU A 245 20.15 -3.99 6.90
CA GLU A 245 20.79 -3.51 8.12
C GLU A 245 22.27 -3.88 8.13
N ARG A 246 22.59 -5.14 7.80
CA ARG A 246 23.99 -5.60 7.69
C ARG A 246 24.78 -4.85 6.62
N MET A 247 24.15 -4.46 5.50
CA MET A 247 24.80 -3.63 4.47
C MET A 247 25.19 -2.25 5.01
N MET A 248 24.32 -1.61 5.80
CA MET A 248 24.65 -0.34 6.47
C MET A 248 25.72 -0.53 7.55
N LEU A 249 25.59 -1.58 8.37
CA LEU A 249 26.53 -1.88 9.44
C LEU A 249 27.94 -2.16 8.92
N ASN A 250 28.08 -2.78 7.75
CA ASN A 250 29.39 -2.95 7.10
C ASN A 250 30.11 -1.61 6.92
N ARG A 251 29.40 -0.60 6.40
CA ARG A 251 29.95 0.74 6.23
C ARG A 251 30.25 1.42 7.57
N LEU A 252 29.34 1.31 8.54
CA LEU A 252 29.51 1.94 9.86
C LEU A 252 30.54 1.24 10.75
N ALA A 253 30.86 -0.03 10.49
CA ALA A 253 31.95 -0.73 11.16
C ALA A 253 33.33 -0.24 10.69
N GLU A 254 33.44 0.20 9.45
CA GLU A 254 34.64 0.83 8.88
C GLU A 254 34.74 2.31 9.27
N GLU A 255 33.64 3.05 9.10
CA GLU A 255 33.57 4.50 9.37
C GLU A 255 32.31 4.83 10.20
N PRO A 256 32.42 4.85 11.54
CA PRO A 256 31.27 4.96 12.47
C PRO A 256 30.42 6.22 12.34
N THR A 257 30.92 7.25 11.66
CA THR A 257 30.21 8.54 11.50
C THR A 257 29.60 8.74 10.11
N ASP A 258 29.90 7.86 9.14
CA ASP A 258 29.43 7.99 7.75
C ASP A 258 28.03 7.40 7.53
N PHE A 259 27.04 7.98 8.21
CA PHE A 259 25.63 7.58 8.07
C PHE A 259 25.09 7.78 6.65
N ILE A 260 25.54 8.82 5.95
CA ILE A 260 25.15 9.07 4.55
C ILE A 260 25.67 7.93 3.66
N GLY A 261 26.95 7.56 3.80
CA GLY A 261 27.55 6.45 3.08
C GLY A 261 26.89 5.12 3.40
N ALA A 262 26.46 4.91 4.65
CA ALA A 262 25.69 3.74 5.06
C ALA A 262 24.35 3.65 4.30
N PHE A 263 23.57 4.73 4.25
CA PHE A 263 22.32 4.76 3.47
C PHE A 263 22.55 4.57 1.97
N LYS A 264 23.66 5.08 1.42
CA LYS A 264 24.03 4.89 0.01
C LYS A 264 24.31 3.43 -0.35
N GLN A 265 24.60 2.56 0.62
CA GLN A 265 24.72 1.12 0.37
C GLN A 265 23.37 0.48 0.03
N LEU A 266 22.27 1.04 0.52
CA LEU A 266 20.93 0.48 0.28
C LEU A 266 20.52 0.65 -1.19
N PRO A 267 19.67 -0.24 -1.74
CA PRO A 267 19.09 -0.03 -3.05
C PRO A 267 18.33 1.30 -3.14
N LEU A 268 18.44 2.02 -4.26
CA LEU A 268 17.79 3.34 -4.46
C LEU A 268 16.28 3.31 -4.17
N LYS A 269 15.58 2.24 -4.52
CA LYS A 269 14.15 2.07 -4.23
C LYS A 269 13.84 2.02 -2.73
N LEU A 270 14.73 1.43 -1.92
CA LEU A 270 14.58 1.40 -0.47
C LEU A 270 14.90 2.76 0.15
N GLN A 271 15.92 3.46 -0.37
CA GLN A 271 16.19 4.84 0.03
C GLN A 271 14.98 5.75 -0.24
N ALA A 272 14.37 5.63 -1.43
CA ALA A 272 13.14 6.34 -1.80
C ALA A 272 11.97 6.03 -0.86
N LEU A 273 11.82 4.76 -0.47
CA LEU A 273 10.71 4.28 0.34
C LEU A 273 10.58 5.03 1.66
N PHE A 274 11.69 5.32 2.35
CA PHE A 274 11.65 6.04 3.62
C PHE A 274 11.04 7.43 3.47
N VAL A 275 11.55 8.21 2.51
CA VAL A 275 11.04 9.57 2.24
C VAL A 275 9.59 9.53 1.80
N GLN A 276 9.23 8.61 0.89
CA GLN A 276 7.85 8.47 0.42
C GLN A 276 6.90 7.99 1.52
N ALA A 277 7.36 7.19 2.48
CA ALA A 277 6.56 6.82 3.64
C ALA A 277 6.29 8.05 4.53
N TYR A 278 7.25 8.95 4.68
CA TYR A 278 7.00 10.21 5.39
C TYR A 278 6.02 11.13 4.66
N GLN A 279 6.10 11.22 3.33
CA GLN A 279 5.11 11.93 2.53
C GLN A 279 3.70 11.32 2.67
N SER A 280 3.60 9.99 2.70
CA SER A 280 2.36 9.28 3.00
C SER A 280 1.83 9.59 4.42
N TYR A 281 2.72 9.75 5.40
CA TYR A 281 2.35 10.15 6.76
C TYR A 281 1.76 11.56 6.79
N LEU A 282 2.40 12.53 6.11
CA LEU A 282 1.90 13.90 6.00
C LEU A 282 0.54 13.96 5.30
N PHE A 283 0.37 13.24 4.19
CA PHE A 283 -0.94 13.13 3.52
C PHE A 283 -2.01 12.60 4.49
N ASN A 284 -1.70 11.57 5.28
CA ASN A 284 -2.64 11.05 6.27
C ASN A 284 -2.97 12.09 7.35
N ARG A 285 -2.00 12.92 7.78
CA ARG A 285 -2.24 14.03 8.72
C ARG A 285 -3.15 15.09 8.10
N PHE A 286 -2.90 15.50 6.86
CA PHE A 286 -3.72 16.49 6.13
C PHE A 286 -5.17 16.04 6.00
N LEU A 287 -5.40 14.79 5.57
CA LEU A 287 -6.75 14.24 5.44
C LEU A 287 -7.46 14.10 6.78
N SER A 288 -6.74 13.67 7.83
CA SER A 288 -7.29 13.60 9.18
C SER A 288 -7.70 14.97 9.71
N GLU A 289 -6.89 16.00 9.50
CA GLU A 289 -7.20 17.35 9.97
C GLU A 289 -8.37 17.96 9.19
N ARG A 290 -8.43 17.77 7.86
CA ARG A 290 -9.59 18.17 7.05
C ARG A 290 -10.90 17.63 7.63
N LEU A 291 -10.90 16.35 8.01
CA LEU A 291 -12.05 15.68 8.63
C LEU A 291 -12.41 16.30 9.99
N LYS A 292 -11.42 16.59 10.85
CA LYS A 292 -11.66 17.19 12.17
C LYS A 292 -12.24 18.60 12.07
N GLN A 293 -11.82 19.36 11.07
CA GLN A 293 -12.34 20.70 10.77
C GLN A 293 -13.74 20.67 10.13
N GLY A 294 -14.32 19.49 9.90
CA GLY A 294 -15.66 19.33 9.32
C GLY A 294 -15.75 19.71 7.84
N LEU A 295 -14.61 19.80 7.15
CA LEU A 295 -14.58 20.13 5.72
C LEU A 295 -15.03 18.91 4.89
N PRO A 296 -15.90 19.09 3.89
CA PRO A 296 -16.43 17.98 3.10
C PRO A 296 -15.31 17.27 2.31
N LEU A 297 -15.47 15.96 2.12
CA LEU A 297 -14.56 15.14 1.31
C LEU A 297 -15.07 14.91 -0.12
N ASN A 298 -16.37 15.11 -0.34
CA ASN A 298 -17.08 14.89 -1.60
C ASN A 298 -17.40 16.19 -2.34
N GLU A 299 -16.91 17.32 -1.84
CA GLU A 299 -17.06 18.65 -2.43
C GLU A 299 -15.72 19.40 -2.31
N GLY A 300 -15.39 20.19 -3.32
CA GLY A 300 -14.24 21.08 -3.30
C GLY A 300 -14.63 22.44 -2.74
N GLY A 301 -13.80 22.98 -1.85
CA GLY A 301 -13.84 24.36 -1.39
C GLY A 301 -12.81 25.23 -2.12
N GLU A 302 -12.95 26.55 -2.04
CA GLU A 302 -11.99 27.49 -2.64
C GLU A 302 -10.54 27.19 -2.18
N GLY A 303 -9.65 27.06 -3.16
CA GLY A 303 -8.24 26.74 -2.97
C GLY A 303 -7.91 25.25 -2.91
N ASP A 304 -8.90 24.36 -2.88
CA ASP A 304 -8.66 22.92 -2.93
C ASP A 304 -8.11 22.48 -4.29
N TYR A 305 -7.32 21.40 -4.29
CA TYR A 305 -6.96 20.71 -5.52
C TYR A 305 -8.04 19.71 -5.91
N VAL A 306 -8.37 19.66 -7.20
CA VAL A 306 -9.18 18.60 -7.81
C VAL A 306 -8.44 17.95 -8.96
N ILE A 307 -8.65 16.65 -9.17
CA ILE A 307 -8.01 15.90 -10.26
C ILE A 307 -9.02 15.17 -11.13
N GLY A 308 -8.67 15.00 -12.41
CA GLY A 308 -9.45 14.27 -13.39
C GLY A 308 -9.52 12.77 -13.11
N VAL A 309 -10.58 12.14 -13.61
CA VAL A 309 -10.82 10.70 -13.50
C VAL A 309 -11.04 10.12 -14.89
N GLU A 310 -10.34 9.02 -15.22
CA GLU A 310 -10.54 8.28 -16.47
C GLU A 310 -11.89 7.55 -16.46
N ARG A 311 -12.34 7.08 -17.64
CA ARG A 311 -13.55 6.26 -17.76
C ARG A 311 -13.52 4.99 -16.90
N THR A 312 -12.34 4.45 -16.64
CA THR A 312 -12.12 3.28 -15.76
C THR A 312 -12.34 3.60 -14.27
N GLY A 313 -12.40 4.89 -13.92
CA GLY A 313 -12.45 5.40 -12.55
C GLY A 313 -11.08 5.70 -11.94
N LEU A 314 -9.98 5.47 -12.69
CA LEU A 314 -8.62 5.76 -12.23
C LEU A 314 -8.36 7.27 -12.18
N PRO A 315 -7.74 7.79 -11.11
CA PRO A 315 -7.36 9.20 -11.02
C PRO A 315 -6.22 9.54 -11.98
N ILE A 316 -6.22 10.77 -12.49
CA ILE A 316 -5.21 11.34 -13.37
C ILE A 316 -4.57 12.56 -12.66
N PRO A 317 -3.56 12.38 -11.79
CA PRO A 317 -2.96 13.48 -11.03
C PRO A 317 -2.35 14.59 -11.90
N THR A 318 -1.97 14.28 -13.14
CA THR A 318 -1.43 15.25 -14.11
C THR A 318 -2.50 16.20 -14.67
N VAL A 319 -3.78 15.82 -14.60
CA VAL A 319 -4.91 16.66 -14.97
C VAL A 319 -5.52 17.19 -13.69
N SER A 320 -4.97 18.30 -13.19
CA SER A 320 -5.38 18.93 -11.93
C SER A 320 -5.79 20.38 -12.12
N LYS A 321 -6.65 20.86 -11.22
CA LYS A 321 -7.12 22.25 -11.15
C LYS A 321 -7.20 22.70 -9.69
N ILE A 322 -7.15 24.00 -9.48
CA ILE A 322 -7.47 24.63 -8.19
C ILE A 322 -8.90 25.15 -8.26
N VAL A 323 -9.67 24.90 -7.21
CA VAL A 323 -11.03 25.43 -7.08
C VAL A 323 -10.96 26.92 -6.79
N THR A 324 -11.68 27.73 -7.55
CA THR A 324 -11.82 29.18 -7.35
C THR A 324 -13.28 29.52 -7.17
N LYS A 325 -13.59 30.75 -6.75
CA LYS A 325 -14.99 31.20 -6.62
C LYS A 325 -15.76 31.09 -7.94
N GLU A 326 -15.09 31.32 -9.06
CA GLU A 326 -15.70 31.34 -10.39
C GLU A 326 -16.03 29.94 -10.91
N ASN A 327 -15.26 28.91 -10.52
CA ASN A 327 -15.44 27.54 -11.02
C ASN A 327 -16.06 26.57 -10.00
N LEU A 328 -16.39 27.04 -8.79
CA LEU A 328 -16.85 26.22 -7.66
C LEU A 328 -18.03 25.32 -8.02
N ASP A 329 -19.09 25.90 -8.59
CA ASP A 329 -20.32 25.16 -8.94
C ASP A 329 -20.08 24.13 -10.04
N GLU A 330 -19.30 24.48 -11.08
CA GLU A 330 -18.94 23.57 -12.15
C GLU A 330 -18.10 22.40 -11.60
N VAL A 331 -17.09 22.69 -10.79
CA VAL A 331 -16.22 21.66 -10.20
C VAL A 331 -17.04 20.71 -9.34
N ASN A 332 -17.89 21.22 -8.45
CA ASN A 332 -18.72 20.38 -7.59
C ASN A 332 -19.74 19.55 -8.39
N ALA A 333 -20.30 20.09 -9.48
CA ALA A 333 -21.12 19.31 -10.41
C ALA A 333 -20.31 18.17 -11.07
N GLN A 334 -19.05 18.40 -11.46
CA GLN A 334 -18.18 17.36 -12.03
C GLN A 334 -17.72 16.33 -10.99
N ILE A 335 -17.52 16.72 -9.72
CA ILE A 335 -17.25 15.79 -8.61
C ILE A 335 -18.46 14.87 -8.41
N LYS A 336 -19.67 15.44 -8.33
CA LYS A 336 -20.92 14.68 -8.21
C LYS A 336 -21.15 13.74 -9.39
N ALA A 337 -20.76 14.15 -10.60
CA ALA A 337 -20.79 13.31 -11.80
C ALA A 337 -19.65 12.27 -11.88
N GLY A 338 -18.74 12.25 -10.90
CA GLY A 338 -17.62 11.30 -10.83
C GLY A 338 -16.47 11.57 -11.80
N ARG A 339 -16.43 12.74 -12.45
CA ARG A 339 -15.39 13.12 -13.43
C ARG A 339 -14.20 13.83 -12.81
N LEU A 340 -14.41 14.49 -11.66
CA LEU A 340 -13.36 15.07 -10.82
C LEU A 340 -13.38 14.43 -9.43
N ARG A 341 -12.25 14.51 -8.73
CA ARG A 341 -12.17 14.21 -7.29
C ARG A 341 -11.34 15.25 -6.58
N LEU A 342 -11.79 15.64 -5.39
CA LEU A 342 -10.99 16.36 -4.42
C LEU A 342 -9.71 15.57 -4.11
N ALA A 343 -8.58 16.27 -4.05
CA ALA A 343 -7.27 15.71 -3.84
C ALA A 343 -6.45 16.56 -2.88
N LEU A 344 -5.54 15.91 -2.16
CA LEU A 344 -4.54 16.56 -1.32
C LEU A 344 -3.13 16.25 -1.85
N PRO A 345 -2.15 17.11 -1.57
CA PRO A 345 -0.80 16.90 -2.02
C PRO A 345 -0.11 15.76 -1.27
N ILE A 346 0.60 14.94 -2.03
CA ILE A 346 1.74 14.17 -1.54
C ILE A 346 2.92 15.14 -1.55
N PHE A 347 3.18 15.72 -0.38
CA PHE A 347 4.11 16.84 -0.22
C PHE A 347 5.50 16.57 -0.81
N SER A 348 6.02 17.54 -1.55
CA SER A 348 7.43 17.63 -1.94
C SER A 348 7.77 19.08 -2.30
N VAL A 349 9.04 19.42 -2.48
CA VAL A 349 9.45 20.75 -2.99
C VAL A 349 8.86 21.16 -4.32
N ARG A 350 8.42 20.20 -5.14
CA ARG A 350 7.82 20.50 -6.46
C ARG A 350 6.29 20.42 -6.45
N GLN A 351 5.71 19.97 -5.35
CA GLN A 351 4.27 19.88 -5.17
C GLN A 351 3.86 20.87 -4.11
N ALA A 352 3.30 22.00 -4.55
CA ALA A 352 2.76 23.00 -3.66
C ALA A 352 1.64 22.43 -2.80
N VAL A 353 1.51 23.01 -1.60
CA VAL A 353 0.33 22.87 -0.75
C VAL A 353 -0.90 23.48 -1.42
N SER A 354 -2.08 23.08 -0.97
CA SER A 354 -3.36 23.66 -1.36
C SER A 354 -3.41 25.17 -1.04
N GLN A 355 -4.39 25.88 -1.59
CA GLN A 355 -4.70 27.26 -1.24
C GLN A 355 -5.86 27.31 -0.24
N GLY A 356 -6.27 28.53 0.16
CA GLY A 356 -7.40 28.73 1.08
C GLY A 356 -7.21 28.05 2.43
N ILE A 357 -8.32 27.58 3.00
CA ILE A 357 -8.38 26.94 4.33
C ILE A 357 -7.52 25.66 4.35
N MET A 358 -7.64 24.82 3.32
CA MET A 358 -6.86 23.57 3.26
C MET A 358 -5.35 23.86 3.19
N GLY A 359 -4.94 24.90 2.46
CA GLY A 359 -3.57 25.35 2.44
C GLY A 359 -3.03 25.79 3.80
N GLN A 360 -3.86 26.43 4.62
CA GLN A 360 -3.49 26.84 5.98
C GLN A 360 -3.26 25.61 6.86
N ILE A 361 -4.21 24.66 6.84
CA ILE A 361 -4.11 23.37 7.54
C ILE A 361 -2.80 22.63 7.17
N GLU A 362 -2.50 22.53 5.87
CA GLU A 362 -1.30 21.85 5.40
C GLU A 362 -0.02 22.54 5.88
N ARG A 363 0.03 23.88 5.84
CA ARG A 363 1.19 24.65 6.33
C ARG A 363 1.39 24.49 7.83
N GLU A 364 0.33 24.61 8.63
CA GLU A 364 0.39 24.44 10.08
C GLU A 364 0.94 23.05 10.46
N ILE A 365 0.49 21.99 9.75
CA ILE A 365 1.00 20.64 9.98
C ILE A 365 2.48 20.53 9.58
N LEU A 366 2.89 21.11 8.45
CA LEU A 366 4.29 21.13 8.03
C LEU A 366 5.18 21.87 9.04
N GLU A 367 4.71 22.99 9.58
CA GLU A 367 5.40 23.77 10.63
C GLU A 367 5.52 22.96 11.94
N GLN A 368 4.46 22.32 12.40
CA GLN A 368 4.49 21.42 13.56
C GLN A 368 5.49 20.25 13.37
N GLU A 369 5.65 19.80 12.13
CA GLU A 369 6.59 18.75 11.76
C GLU A 369 8.03 19.27 11.57
N GLY A 370 8.26 20.58 11.70
CA GLY A 370 9.56 21.22 11.54
C GLY A 370 10.03 21.31 10.09
N ILE A 371 9.10 21.42 9.14
CA ILE A 371 9.38 21.54 7.70
C ILE A 371 9.16 22.99 7.28
N GLU A 372 10.23 23.75 7.08
CA GLU A 372 10.17 25.10 6.53
C GLU A 372 10.13 25.03 4.99
N THR A 373 8.97 25.24 4.38
CA THR A 373 8.77 25.11 2.91
C THR A 373 9.70 25.99 2.07
N GLU A 374 10.15 27.13 2.62
CA GLU A 374 11.05 28.08 1.93
C GLU A 374 12.54 27.80 2.13
N LYS A 375 12.93 27.13 3.23
CA LYS A 375 14.34 26.86 3.58
C LYS A 375 14.74 25.39 3.47
N THR A 376 13.82 24.49 3.16
CA THR A 376 14.12 23.05 3.04
C THR A 376 15.03 22.81 1.84
N SER A 377 16.35 22.87 2.06
CA SER A 377 17.36 22.44 1.09
C SER A 377 17.41 20.91 1.10
N PHE A 378 17.03 20.28 0.00
CA PHE A 378 17.10 18.82 -0.10
C PHE A 378 18.55 18.37 -0.10
N ASN A 379 18.96 17.65 0.94
CA ASN A 379 20.18 16.85 0.92
C ASN A 379 20.11 15.77 -0.18
N VAL A 380 21.25 15.19 -0.58
CA VAL A 380 21.33 14.25 -1.72
C VAL A 380 20.35 13.07 -1.60
N LEU A 381 20.06 12.61 -0.38
CA LEU A 381 19.18 11.46 -0.12
C LEU A 381 17.69 11.81 -0.15
N SER A 382 17.32 13.03 0.21
CA SER A 382 15.92 13.49 0.17
C SER A 382 15.39 13.63 -1.27
N ARG A 383 16.26 13.94 -2.26
CA ARG A 383 15.88 14.03 -3.68
C ARG A 383 15.36 12.72 -4.26
N VAL A 384 15.67 11.60 -3.61
CA VAL A 384 15.26 10.24 -4.00
C VAL A 384 13.76 10.01 -3.76
N GLY A 385 13.10 10.83 -2.94
CA GLY A 385 11.67 10.71 -2.62
C GLY A 385 10.71 11.00 -3.79
N GLY A 386 11.17 11.67 -4.84
CA GLY A 386 10.35 12.01 -6.02
C GLY A 386 9.79 13.44 -6.00
N LYS A 387 9.05 13.81 -7.06
CA LYS A 387 8.56 15.18 -7.32
C LYS A 387 7.23 15.52 -6.61
N GLY A 388 6.73 14.65 -5.72
CA GLY A 388 5.36 14.76 -5.20
C GLY A 388 4.30 14.45 -6.26
N SER A 389 3.04 14.54 -5.86
CA SER A 389 1.86 14.32 -6.71
C SER A 389 0.62 14.80 -5.96
N LEU A 390 -0.54 14.77 -6.61
CA LEU A 390 -1.85 14.85 -5.95
C LEU A 390 -2.42 13.44 -5.75
N ARG A 391 -3.17 13.24 -4.66
CA ARG A 391 -3.88 11.99 -4.34
C ARG A 391 -5.33 12.28 -3.97
N PRO A 392 -6.33 11.58 -4.53
CA PRO A 392 -7.72 11.73 -4.12
C PRO A 392 -7.90 11.52 -2.62
N VAL A 393 -8.77 12.31 -1.99
CA VAL A 393 -9.14 12.13 -0.58
C VAL A 393 -10.08 10.95 -0.35
N LEU A 394 -10.86 10.58 -1.36
CA LEU A 394 -11.79 9.45 -1.33
C LEU A 394 -11.42 8.40 -2.38
N ALA A 395 -11.60 7.14 -2.01
CA ALA A 395 -11.44 5.98 -2.86
C ALA A 395 -12.77 5.23 -2.97
N PRO A 396 -13.34 5.09 -4.19
CA PRO A 396 -14.56 4.31 -4.37
C PRO A 396 -14.36 2.85 -3.95
N VAL A 397 -15.33 2.32 -3.22
CA VAL A 397 -15.45 0.89 -2.94
C VAL A 397 -16.43 0.34 -3.96
N LYS A 398 -16.00 -0.63 -4.77
CA LYS A 398 -16.85 -1.21 -5.82
C LYS A 398 -17.29 -2.61 -5.42
N ASN A 399 -18.51 -2.98 -5.80
CA ASN A 399 -19.04 -4.34 -5.65
C ASN A 399 -18.92 -4.89 -4.23
N PHE A 400 -19.22 -4.07 -3.21
CA PHE A 400 -19.22 -4.54 -1.84
C PHE A 400 -20.30 -5.61 -1.65
N SER A 401 -19.97 -6.71 -0.97
CA SER A 401 -20.95 -7.70 -0.53
C SER A 401 -20.52 -8.34 0.79
N LEU A 402 -21.49 -8.60 1.65
CA LEU A 402 -21.34 -9.40 2.86
C LEU A 402 -21.88 -10.80 2.59
N GLN A 403 -21.07 -11.82 2.89
CA GLN A 403 -21.44 -13.23 2.70
C GLN A 403 -22.14 -13.80 3.92
N SER A 404 -22.63 -15.04 3.80
CA SER A 404 -23.22 -15.77 4.92
C SER A 404 -22.25 -15.91 6.09
N PHE A 405 -22.82 -15.91 7.29
CA PHE A 405 -22.10 -16.17 8.53
C PHE A 405 -21.82 -17.66 8.71
N SER A 406 -20.81 -17.95 9.49
CA SER A 406 -20.48 -19.29 9.95
C SER A 406 -19.80 -19.18 11.31
N GLU A 407 -19.73 -20.28 12.04
CA GLU A 407 -18.95 -20.37 13.27
C GLU A 407 -17.62 -21.06 13.00
N ASP A 408 -16.57 -20.66 13.71
CA ASP A 408 -15.32 -21.40 13.74
C ASP A 408 -15.38 -22.58 14.74
N GLU A 409 -14.28 -23.33 14.86
CA GLU A 409 -14.18 -24.48 15.77
C GLU A 409 -14.40 -24.12 17.25
N ASN A 410 -14.28 -22.84 17.62
CA ASN A 410 -14.46 -22.32 18.97
C ASN A 410 -15.85 -21.68 19.18
N GLY A 411 -16.75 -21.77 18.19
CA GLY A 411 -18.07 -21.13 18.22
C GLY A 411 -18.04 -19.62 18.01
N SER A 412 -16.92 -19.06 17.55
CA SER A 412 -16.82 -17.63 17.24
C SER A 412 -17.38 -17.35 15.85
N ILE A 413 -18.18 -16.29 15.74
CA ILE A 413 -18.81 -15.90 14.48
C ILE A 413 -17.73 -15.36 13.53
N GLN A 414 -17.82 -15.78 12.26
CA GLN A 414 -17.02 -15.27 11.17
C GLN A 414 -17.88 -15.02 9.93
N THR A 415 -17.47 -14.04 9.12
CA THR A 415 -18.13 -13.71 7.84
C THR A 415 -17.11 -13.26 6.81
N LYS A 416 -17.48 -13.25 5.53
CA LYS A 416 -16.62 -12.76 4.45
C LYS A 416 -17.17 -11.47 3.86
N VAL A 417 -16.29 -10.52 3.64
CA VAL A 417 -16.59 -9.32 2.85
C VAL A 417 -15.85 -9.40 1.52
N ASN A 418 -16.55 -9.10 0.44
CA ASN A 418 -15.95 -8.94 -0.88
C ASN A 418 -16.08 -7.49 -1.34
N PHE A 419 -15.04 -6.96 -1.97
CA PHE A 419 -15.06 -5.63 -2.57
C PHE A 419 -13.88 -5.47 -3.53
N MET A 420 -13.98 -4.48 -4.41
CA MET A 420 -12.94 -4.12 -5.36
C MET A 420 -12.44 -2.71 -5.08
N LEU A 421 -11.11 -2.56 -5.03
CA LEU A 421 -10.45 -1.27 -4.90
C LEU A 421 -9.52 -1.01 -6.08
N LEU A 422 -9.49 0.23 -6.54
CA LEU A 422 -8.56 0.67 -7.57
C LEU A 422 -7.10 0.64 -7.06
N ARG A 423 -6.15 0.56 -8.00
CA ARG A 423 -4.72 0.58 -7.66
C ARG A 423 -4.34 1.80 -6.82
N GLY A 424 -3.45 1.61 -5.86
CA GLY A 424 -3.01 2.66 -4.94
C GLY A 424 -3.92 2.89 -3.73
N CYS A 425 -4.99 2.12 -3.59
CA CYS A 425 -5.85 2.07 -2.40
C CYS A 425 -5.49 0.88 -1.49
N TYR A 426 -5.92 0.92 -0.23
CA TYR A 426 -5.56 -0.07 0.78
C TYR A 426 -6.82 -0.73 1.37
N ALA A 427 -6.95 -2.05 1.21
CA ALA A 427 -8.09 -2.80 1.78
C ALA A 427 -8.22 -2.64 3.29
N THR A 428 -7.08 -2.55 3.99
CA THR A 428 -7.05 -2.33 5.43
C THR A 428 -7.62 -0.98 5.86
N VAL A 429 -7.73 0.01 4.96
CA VAL A 429 -8.39 1.27 5.30
C VAL A 429 -9.91 1.11 5.32
N LEU A 430 -10.48 0.37 4.36
CA LEU A 430 -11.90 0.00 4.39
C LEU A 430 -12.23 -0.86 5.60
N LEU A 431 -11.44 -1.90 5.84
CA LEU A 431 -11.63 -2.81 6.97
C LEU A 431 -11.50 -2.07 8.30
N ARG A 432 -10.66 -1.03 8.38
CA ARG A 432 -10.53 -0.21 9.57
C ARG A 432 -11.85 0.51 9.87
N GLU A 433 -12.52 1.11 8.88
CA GLU A 433 -13.83 1.76 9.06
C GLU A 433 -14.92 0.78 9.53
N ILE A 434 -14.90 -0.46 9.01
CA ILE A 434 -15.86 -1.52 9.37
C ILE A 434 -15.59 -2.09 10.77
N MET A 435 -14.35 -2.45 11.06
CA MET A 435 -14.00 -3.20 12.28
C MET A 435 -13.74 -2.27 13.47
N LYS A 436 -13.19 -1.08 13.24
CA LYS A 436 -12.71 -0.12 14.26
C LYS A 436 -12.00 -0.80 15.46
N PRO A 437 -10.98 -1.65 15.23
CA PRO A 437 -10.42 -2.50 16.27
C PRO A 437 -9.69 -1.70 17.36
N LYS A 438 -9.78 -2.14 18.61
CA LYS A 438 -9.03 -1.54 19.73
C LYS A 438 -7.52 -1.64 19.58
N ASP A 439 -7.03 -2.77 19.07
CA ASP A 439 -5.61 -3.03 18.81
C ASP A 439 -5.45 -3.49 17.36
N LEU A 440 -4.97 -2.57 16.51
CA LEU A 440 -4.76 -2.80 15.09
C LEU A 440 -3.82 -3.98 14.81
N VAL A 441 -2.73 -4.10 15.58
CA VAL A 441 -1.71 -5.13 15.32
C VAL A 441 -2.27 -6.51 15.67
N ARG A 442 -2.92 -6.65 16.82
CA ARG A 442 -3.58 -7.90 17.22
C ARG A 442 -4.76 -8.27 16.32
N ALA A 443 -5.43 -7.28 15.74
CA ALA A 443 -6.49 -7.48 14.76
C ALA A 443 -5.98 -7.84 13.35
N GLY A 444 -4.65 -7.81 13.11
CA GLY A 444 -4.03 -8.24 11.85
C GLY A 444 -3.80 -7.15 10.80
N PHE A 445 -3.81 -5.88 11.21
CA PHE A 445 -3.61 -4.71 10.31
C PHE A 445 -2.15 -4.42 9.97
#